data_AF-A0AA37N5P9-F1
#
_entry.id   AF-A0AA37N5P9-F1
#
_cell.length_a   1.000
_cell.length_b   1.000
_cell.length_c   1.000
_cell.angle_alpha   90.00
_cell.angle_beta   90.00
_cell.angle_gamma   90.00
#
_symmetry.space_group_name_H-M   'P 1'
#
loop_
_entity.id
_entity.type
_entity.pdbx_description
1 polymer ?
#
loop_
_entity_poly.entity_id
_entity_poly.type
_entity_poly.pdbx_seq_one_letter_code
_entity_poly.pdbx_strand_id
1 'polypeptide(L)' 'MTNYAAMGYALLAADEMRLSEEQKERLWQLMYSNFDIVSEEKAEKRFREGK' A
#
# COMPACT_ATOMS: atom_id res chain seq x y z
N MET A 1 -10.82 -6.88 -5.03
CA MET A 1 -10.41 -5.99 -3.92
C MET A 1 -10.21 -4.62 -4.53
N THR A 2 -10.81 -3.56 -3.99
CA THR A 2 -10.55 -2.23 -4.55
C THR A 2 -9.18 -1.76 -4.12
N ASN A 3 -8.59 -0.94 -4.96
CA ASN A 3 -7.36 -0.23 -4.74
C ASN A 3 -7.37 0.47 -3.34
N TYR A 4 -8.43 1.21 -2.98
CA TYR A 4 -8.55 1.81 -1.64
C TYR A 4 -8.54 0.81 -0.47
N ALA A 5 -9.14 -0.37 -0.63
CA ALA A 5 -9.13 -1.39 0.41
C ALA A 5 -7.71 -1.92 0.67
N ALA A 6 -6.90 -2.09 -0.38
CA ALA A 6 -5.50 -2.51 -0.24
C ALA A 6 -4.65 -1.48 0.52
N MET A 7 -4.91 -0.18 0.31
CA MET A 7 -4.27 0.90 1.07
C MET A 7 -4.69 0.89 2.54
N GLY A 8 -5.98 0.70 2.80
CA GLY A 8 -6.50 0.55 4.16
C GLY A 8 -5.83 -0.60 4.91
N TYR A 9 -5.69 -1.78 4.30
CA TYR A 9 -4.98 -2.90 4.91
C TYR A 9 -3.50 -2.60 5.20
N ALA A 10 -2.81 -1.89 4.31
CA ALA A 10 -1.41 -1.52 4.53
C ALA A 10 -1.24 -0.52 5.67
N LEU A 11 -2.14 0.47 5.80
CA LEU A 11 -2.13 1.42 6.91
C LEU A 11 -2.48 0.75 8.24
N LEU A 12 -3.45 -0.15 8.27
CA LEU A 12 -3.76 -0.95 9.47
C LEU A 12 -2.56 -1.81 9.90
N ALA A 13 -1.86 -2.44 8.95
CA ALA A 13 -0.63 -3.18 9.27
C ALA A 13 0.48 -2.24 9.80
N ALA A 14 0.60 -1.03 9.25
CA ALA A 14 1.53 -0.02 9.74
C ALA A 14 1.21 0.43 11.18
N ASP A 15 -0.07 0.53 11.53
CA ASP A 15 -0.52 0.79 12.91
C ASP A 15 -0.11 -0.35 13.85
N GLU A 16 -0.32 -1.62 13.46
CA GLU A 16 0.10 -2.79 14.24
C GLU A 16 1.62 -2.84 14.43
N MET A 17 2.39 -2.42 13.42
CA MET A 17 3.84 -2.27 13.48
C MET A 17 4.30 -1.06 14.31
N ARG A 18 3.36 -0.23 14.78
CA ARG A 18 3.63 1.01 15.54
C ARG A 18 4.57 1.96 14.79
N LEU A 19 4.40 2.08 13.47
CA LEU A 19 5.13 3.06 12.69
C LEU A 19 4.79 4.48 13.17
N SER A 20 5.72 5.41 13.04
CA SER A 20 5.45 6.82 13.33
C SER A 20 4.47 7.41 12.32
N GLU A 21 3.79 8.49 12.70
CA GLU A 21 2.87 9.19 11.79
C GLU A 21 3.59 9.65 10.50
N GLU A 22 4.85 10.08 10.59
CA GLU A 22 5.66 10.43 9.43
C GLU A 22 5.91 9.22 8.50
N GLN A 23 6.15 8.03 9.07
CA GLN A 23 6.32 6.81 8.29
C GLN A 23 5.01 6.38 7.62
N LYS A 24 3.86 6.52 8.30
CA LYS A 24 2.54 6.23 7.73
C LYS A 24 2.19 7.20 6.61
N GLU A 25 2.46 8.49 6.80
CA GLU A 25 2.24 9.52 5.78
C GLU A 25 3.09 9.24 4.53
N ARG A 26 4.36 8.86 4.72
CA ARG A 26 5.24 8.50 3.61
C ARG A 26 4.78 7.22 2.91
N LEU A 27 4.31 6.22 3.65
CA LEU A 27 3.73 4.99 3.08
C LEU A 27 2.50 5.33 2.25
N TRP A 28 1.59 6.14 2.79
CA TRP A 28 0.39 6.62 2.10
C TRP A 28 0.75 7.31 0.77
N GLN A 29 1.63 8.31 0.81
CA GLN A 29 2.04 9.05 -0.38
C GLN A 29 2.65 8.15 -1.47
N LEU A 30 3.46 7.16 -1.09
CA LEU A 30 4.03 6.20 -2.03
C LEU A 30 2.96 5.29 -2.63
N MET A 31 2.02 4.79 -1.82
CA MET A 31 0.93 3.97 -2.31
C MET A 31 0.03 4.76 -3.28
N TYR A 32 -0.32 6.01 -2.95
CA TYR A 32 -1.13 6.86 -3.82
C TYR A 32 -0.43 7.20 -5.13
N SER A 33 0.85 7.52 -5.08
CA SER A 33 1.64 7.78 -6.30
C SER A 33 1.73 6.54 -7.19
N ASN A 34 1.83 5.35 -6.60
CA ASN A 34 1.85 4.10 -7.35
C ASN A 34 0.49 3.78 -7.98
N PHE A 35 -0.63 4.26 -7.43
CA PHE A 35 -1.95 4.00 -8.02
C PHE A 35 -2.15 4.67 -9.37
N ASP A 36 -1.67 5.90 -9.52
CA ASP A 36 -1.77 6.63 -10.79
C ASP A 36 -0.82 6.08 -11.86
N ILE A 37 0.25 5.40 -11.44
CA ILE A 37 1.36 5.01 -12.33
C ILE A 37 1.37 3.50 -12.65
N VAL A 38 0.89 2.66 -11.73
CA VAL A 38 1.00 1.20 -11.80
C VAL A 38 -0.36 0.59 -12.07
N SER A 39 -0.46 -0.24 -13.11
CA SER A 39 -1.68 -1.01 -13.36
C SER A 39 -1.98 -2.00 -12.23
N GLU A 40 -3.27 -2.24 -11.97
CA GLU A 40 -3.72 -3.21 -10.96
C GLU A 40 -3.08 -4.59 -11.17
N GLU A 41 -2.95 -5.03 -12.43
CA GLU A 41 -2.32 -6.31 -12.78
C GLU A 41 -0.86 -6.41 -12.33
N LYS A 42 -0.08 -5.34 -12.46
CA LYS A 42 1.32 -5.29 -12.01
C LYS A 42 1.41 -5.30 -10.49
N ALA A 43 0.50 -4.59 -9.80
CA ALA A 43 0.42 -4.60 -8.34
C ALA A 43 0.02 -5.99 -7.80
N GLU A 44 -0.98 -6.64 -8.41
CA GLU A 44 -1.40 -8.00 -8.06
C GLU A 44 -0.28 -9.01 -8.28
N LYS A 45 0.42 -8.94 -9.42
CA LYS A 45 1.56 -9.83 -9.70
C LYS A 45 2.63 -9.71 -8.61
N ARG A 46 3.00 -8.49 -8.22
CA ARG A 46 3.97 -8.23 -7.14
C ARG A 46 3.53 -8.85 -5.81
N PHE A 47 2.23 -8.80 -5.48
CA PHE A 47 1.70 -9.39 -4.25
C PHE A 47 1.68 -10.92 -4.27
N ARG A 48 1.29 -11.52 -5.41
CA ARG A 48 1.19 -12.99 -5.55
C ARG A 48 2.55 -13.67 -5.63
N GLU A 49 3.49 -13.09 -6.38
CA GLU A 49 4.77 -13.73 -6.71
C GLU A 49 5.93 -13.28 -5.82
N GLY A 50 5.82 -12.14 -5.14
CA GLY A 50 6.92 -11.55 -4.37
C GLY A 50 6.82 -11.76 -2.86
N LYS A 51 6.29 -12.90 -2.41
CA LYS A 51 6.29 -13.32 -1.01
C LYS A 51 7.55 -14.09 -0.67
#